data_AF-A0A812KNG3-F1
#
_entry.id   AF-A0A812KNG3-F1
#
_cell.length_a   1.000
_cell.length_b   1.000
_cell.length_c   1.000
_cell.angle_alpha   90.00
_cell.angle_beta   90.00
_cell.angle_gamma   90.00
#
_symmetry.space_group_name_H-M   'P 1'
#
loop_
_entity.id
_entity.type
_entity.pdbx_description
1 polymer ?
#
loop_
_entity_poly.entity_id
_entity_poly.type
_entity_poly.pdbx_seq_one_letter_code
_entity_poly.pdbx_strand_id
1 'polypeptide(L)'
;MIMSTSISGLIFSTFSGQPLSILGATGPFLAYSLVVYDLAIAVDVEFMVFYFWVCMWCSLFTILVAVFDLCALMKHVTMFSEDIFAGLISLIFIIDGARPLIENFTESRMPLVSAMFEMLLFLYTFGLATWLSQFRRKPWSFRFVRNFLANFAVTIALITASAFAAIYSEETNLRMLQVDADFSPNLVLSDGSKRPWIVNPAGIDRPFPAWGIAYAILPAIGFAVLGYLDQNLTSVIVNRPANGLSKPPGYHLDLFVRGALTLPVCAVLGLPLSVASTVPSITH
;
A
#
# COMPACT_ATOMS: atom_id res chain seq x y z
N MET A 1 -5.78 -4.76 -5.73
CA MET A 1 -5.05 -4.37 -4.50
C MET A 1 -5.03 -5.49 -3.47
N ILE A 2 -6.17 -5.98 -2.97
CA ILE A 2 -6.27 -7.01 -1.91
C ILE A 2 -5.43 -8.26 -2.20
N MET A 3 -5.54 -8.81 -3.42
CA MET A 3 -4.76 -10.00 -3.79
C MET A 3 -3.25 -9.72 -3.87
N SER A 4 -2.88 -8.54 -4.39
CA SER A 4 -1.47 -8.12 -4.46
C SER A 4 -0.84 -8.06 -3.07
N THR A 5 -1.49 -7.38 -2.12
CA THR A 5 -0.98 -7.23 -0.75
C THR A 5 -0.93 -8.57 -0.02
N SER A 6 -1.92 -9.44 -0.24
CA SER A 6 -1.97 -10.78 0.37
C SER A 6 -0.82 -11.68 -0.11
N ILE A 7 -0.65 -11.83 -1.42
CA ILE A 7 0.40 -12.68 -2.00
C ILE A 7 1.78 -12.10 -1.70
N SER A 8 1.94 -10.79 -1.89
CA SER A 8 3.21 -10.10 -1.62
C SER A 8 3.60 -10.20 -0.15
N GLY A 9 2.64 -10.06 0.77
CA GLY A 9 2.88 -10.19 2.20
C GLY A 9 3.31 -11.61 2.61
N LEU A 10 2.70 -12.65 2.04
CA LEU A 10 3.09 -14.04 2.29
C LEU A 10 4.50 -14.36 1.78
N ILE A 11 4.82 -13.94 0.55
CA ILE A 11 6.14 -14.15 -0.05
C ILE A 11 7.21 -13.36 0.73
N PHE A 12 6.92 -12.11 1.06
CA PHE A 12 7.89 -11.27 1.76
C PHE A 12 8.11 -11.75 3.20
N SER A 13 7.07 -12.05 3.97
CA SER A 13 7.23 -12.53 5.36
C SER A 13 7.98 -13.86 5.48
N THR A 14 7.98 -14.70 4.45
CA THR A 14 8.68 -16.00 4.45
C THR A 14 10.16 -15.90 4.08
N PHE A 15 10.52 -14.97 3.19
CA PHE A 15 11.88 -14.89 2.62
C PHE A 15 12.66 -13.62 2.98
N SER A 16 12.02 -12.58 3.53
CA SER A 16 12.67 -11.29 3.82
C SER A 16 13.56 -11.34 5.06
N GLY A 17 14.52 -10.42 5.11
CA GLY A 17 15.36 -10.20 6.29
C GLY A 17 14.66 -9.38 7.36
N GLN A 18 13.74 -8.49 6.97
CA GLN A 18 12.93 -7.67 7.86
C GLN A 18 11.42 -7.92 7.68
N PRO A 19 10.85 -8.98 8.28
CA PRO A 19 9.41 -9.29 8.16
C PRO A 19 8.50 -8.30 8.90
N LEU A 20 9.05 -7.37 9.69
CA LEU A 20 8.29 -6.27 10.30
C LEU A 20 7.78 -5.25 9.26
N SER A 21 8.41 -5.19 8.08
CA SER A 21 7.96 -4.30 7.02
C SER A 21 6.75 -4.88 6.30
N ILE A 22 5.64 -4.15 6.32
CA ILE A 22 4.39 -4.56 5.68
C ILE A 22 4.38 -4.05 4.24
N LEU A 23 4.29 -4.96 3.27
CA LEU A 23 4.12 -4.61 1.87
C LEU A 23 2.67 -4.23 1.56
N GLY A 24 2.50 -3.08 0.91
CA GLY A 24 1.22 -2.50 0.54
C GLY A 24 1.31 -1.71 -0.77
N ALA A 25 0.17 -1.26 -1.27
CA ALA A 25 0.15 -0.28 -2.34
C ALA A 25 0.29 1.12 -1.74
N THR A 26 1.20 1.94 -2.26
CA THR A 26 1.39 3.32 -1.81
C THR A 26 0.82 4.31 -2.82
N GLY A 27 0.43 5.49 -2.34
CA GLY A 27 -0.12 6.57 -3.18
C GLY A 27 0.77 6.94 -4.37
N PRO A 28 2.11 7.11 -4.20
CA PRO A 28 3.02 7.40 -5.31
C PRO A 28 3.04 6.31 -6.38
N PHE A 29 3.01 5.03 -5.98
CA PHE A 29 2.95 3.90 -6.92
C PHE A 29 1.64 3.88 -7.71
N LEU A 30 0.52 4.22 -7.07
CA LEU A 30 -0.78 4.34 -7.74
C LEU A 30 -0.77 5.51 -8.74
N ALA A 31 -0.32 6.70 -8.32
CA ALA A 31 -0.21 7.87 -9.19
C ALA A 31 0.69 7.60 -10.40
N TYR A 32 1.83 6.93 -10.19
CA TYR A 32 2.72 6.58 -11.28
C TYR A 32 2.12 5.53 -12.23
N SER A 33 1.32 4.60 -11.69
CA SER A 33 0.56 3.65 -12.53
C SER A 33 -0.46 4.34 -13.44
N LEU A 34 -1.06 5.46 -13.00
CA LEU A 34 -1.94 6.28 -13.84
C LEU A 34 -1.15 6.97 -14.96
N VAL A 35 0.05 7.48 -14.67
CA VAL A 35 0.91 8.06 -15.72
C VAL A 35 1.30 7.01 -16.76
N VAL A 36 1.59 5.78 -16.33
CA VAL A 36 1.88 4.65 -17.23
C VAL A 36 0.65 4.27 -18.06
N TYR A 37 -0.55 4.38 -17.50
CA TYR A 37 -1.81 4.19 -18.21
C TYR A 37 -2.03 5.25 -19.29
N ASP A 38 -1.87 6.53 -18.95
CA ASP A 38 -2.01 7.64 -19.91
C ASP A 38 -0.97 7.54 -21.03
N LEU A 39 0.26 7.12 -20.69
CA LEU A 39 1.32 6.90 -21.65
C LEU A 39 1.03 5.69 -22.56
N ALA A 40 0.43 4.61 -22.03
CA ALA A 40 0.01 3.48 -22.86
C ALA A 40 -1.06 3.91 -23.90
N ILE A 41 -2.01 4.75 -23.50
CA ILE A 41 -3.03 5.31 -24.41
C ILE A 41 -2.38 6.21 -25.46
N ALA A 42 -1.48 7.10 -25.07
CA ALA A 42 -0.80 8.01 -26.00
C ALA A 42 0.03 7.28 -27.08
N VAL A 43 0.49 6.08 -26.74
CA VAL A 43 1.38 5.24 -27.56
C VAL A 43 0.61 4.15 -28.31
N ASP A 44 -0.73 4.10 -28.15
CA ASP A 44 -1.66 3.11 -28.73
C ASP A 44 -1.25 1.65 -28.46
N VAL A 45 -0.78 1.38 -27.24
CA VAL A 45 -0.39 0.04 -26.77
C VAL A 45 -1.34 -0.47 -25.69
N GLU A 46 -1.57 -1.78 -25.68
CA GLU A 46 -2.41 -2.42 -24.66
C GLU A 46 -1.78 -2.24 -23.27
N PHE A 47 -2.47 -1.51 -22.38
CA PHE A 47 -1.96 -1.16 -21.06
C PHE A 47 -1.52 -2.38 -20.25
N MET A 48 -2.27 -3.49 -20.30
CA MET A 48 -1.98 -4.65 -19.46
C MET A 48 -0.66 -5.31 -19.83
N VAL A 49 -0.41 -5.50 -21.13
CA VAL A 49 0.82 -6.09 -21.64
C VAL A 49 1.98 -5.11 -21.47
N PHE A 50 1.74 -3.82 -21.70
CA PHE A 50 2.73 -2.79 -21.41
C PHE A 50 3.15 -2.81 -19.93
N TYR A 51 2.18 -2.84 -19.02
CA TYR A 51 2.40 -2.91 -17.58
C TYR A 51 3.18 -4.17 -17.17
N PHE A 52 2.89 -5.33 -17.77
CA PHE A 52 3.67 -6.55 -17.55
C PHE A 52 5.15 -6.34 -17.87
N TRP A 53 5.48 -5.79 -19.05
CA TRP A 53 6.86 -5.52 -19.44
C TRP A 53 7.54 -4.49 -18.54
N VAL A 54 6.82 -3.43 -18.16
CA VAL A 54 7.30 -2.44 -17.19
C VAL A 54 7.66 -3.10 -15.86
N CYS A 55 6.82 -4.01 -15.36
CA CYS A 55 7.07 -4.73 -14.11
C CYS A 55 8.25 -5.71 -14.22
N MET A 56 8.41 -6.39 -15.35
CA MET A 56 9.55 -7.28 -15.60
C MET A 56 10.89 -6.52 -15.66
N TRP A 57 10.92 -5.37 -16.34
CA TRP A 57 12.10 -4.50 -16.33
C TRP A 57 12.37 -3.91 -14.94
N CYS A 58 11.33 -3.53 -14.21
CA CYS A 58 11.44 -3.05 -12.83
C CYS A 58 12.02 -4.12 -11.89
N SER A 59 11.59 -5.38 -12.04
CA SER A 59 12.15 -6.53 -11.34
C SER A 59 13.64 -6.68 -11.64
N LEU A 60 14.03 -6.65 -12.93
CA LEU A 60 15.43 -6.74 -13.33
C LEU A 60 16.26 -5.62 -12.71
N PHE A 61 15.83 -4.36 -12.83
CA PHE A 61 16.55 -3.23 -12.25
C PHE A 61 16.66 -3.33 -10.73
N THR A 62 15.61 -3.77 -10.04
CA THR A 62 15.63 -3.96 -8.58
C THR A 62 16.64 -5.03 -8.17
N ILE A 63 16.74 -6.13 -8.92
CA ILE A 63 17.76 -7.17 -8.68
C ILE A 63 19.17 -6.62 -8.91
N LEU A 64 19.38 -5.88 -10.00
CA LEU A 64 20.68 -5.27 -10.29
C LEU A 64 21.10 -4.30 -9.17
N VAL A 65 20.19 -3.46 -8.70
CA VAL A 65 20.42 -2.54 -7.57
C VAL A 65 20.78 -3.32 -6.29
N ALA A 66 20.15 -4.47 -6.04
CA ALA A 66 20.47 -5.31 -4.89
C ALA A 66 21.87 -5.95 -4.98
N VAL A 67 22.29 -6.38 -6.18
CA VAL A 67 23.58 -7.03 -6.42
C VAL A 67 24.74 -6.03 -6.43
N PHE A 68 24.54 -4.83 -6.99
CA PHE A 68 25.58 -3.79 -7.08
C PHE A 68 25.79 -2.98 -5.79
N ASP A 69 25.28 -3.46 -4.65
CA ASP A 69 25.43 -2.82 -3.34
C ASP A 69 24.95 -1.34 -3.31
N LEU A 70 23.93 -1.00 -4.13
CA LEU A 70 23.39 0.37 -4.11
C LEU A 70 22.70 0.70 -2.78
N CYS A 71 22.30 -0.31 -1.99
CA CYS A 71 21.77 -0.09 -0.64
C CYS A 71 22.81 0.59 0.30
N ALA A 72 24.10 0.58 -0.03
CA ALA A 72 25.11 1.35 0.69
C ALA A 72 24.83 2.86 0.70
N LEU A 73 24.08 3.39 -0.29
CA LEU A 73 23.66 4.80 -0.29
C LEU A 73 22.83 5.17 0.95
N MET A 74 22.17 4.21 1.60
CA MET A 74 21.40 4.47 2.82
C MET A 74 22.28 4.90 3.99
N LYS A 75 23.59 4.62 3.97
CA LYS A 75 24.53 5.15 4.98
C LYS A 75 24.64 6.68 4.95
N HIS A 76 24.26 7.32 3.85
CA HIS A 76 24.24 8.77 3.72
C HIS A 76 22.93 9.41 4.19
N VAL A 77 21.89 8.61 4.42
CA VAL A 77 20.63 9.09 5.00
C VAL A 77 20.87 9.36 6.48
N THR A 78 20.57 10.59 6.92
CA THR A 78 20.74 11.02 8.31
C THR A 78 19.40 10.97 9.04
N MET A 79 19.46 10.89 10.37
CA MET A 79 18.30 10.98 11.27
C MET A 79 17.41 12.20 10.97
N PHE A 80 18.00 13.33 10.54
CA PHE A 80 17.25 14.52 10.16
C PHE A 80 16.40 14.29 8.90
N SER A 81 16.98 13.65 7.88
CA SER A 81 16.27 13.31 6.64
C SER A 81 15.16 12.30 6.89
N GLU A 82 15.40 11.32 7.76
CA GLU A 82 14.41 10.32 8.17
C GLU A 82 13.23 10.96 8.90
N ASP A 83 13.49 11.84 9.87
CA ASP A 83 12.45 12.52 10.64
C ASP A 83 11.59 13.44 9.74
N ILE A 84 12.20 14.13 8.77
CA ILE A 84 11.47 14.92 7.77
C ILE A 84 10.57 14.02 6.91
N PHE A 85 11.09 12.88 6.43
CA PHE A 85 10.31 12.00 5.58
C PHE A 85 9.16 11.33 6.34
N ALA A 86 9.41 10.86 7.56
CA ALA A 86 8.37 10.32 8.43
C ALA A 86 7.30 11.37 8.74
N GLY A 87 7.71 12.63 8.97
CA GLY A 87 6.80 13.77 9.15
C GLY A 87 5.95 14.05 7.91
N LEU A 88 6.57 14.07 6.72
CA LEU A 88 5.88 14.26 5.44
C LEU A 88 4.84 13.17 5.19
N ILE A 89 5.23 11.90 5.33
CA ILE A 89 4.30 10.78 5.15
C ILE A 89 3.15 10.87 6.15
N SER A 90 3.45 11.15 7.42
CA SER A 90 2.42 11.26 8.46
C SER A 90 1.42 12.38 8.13
N LEU A 91 1.90 13.53 7.64
CA LEU A 91 1.05 14.63 7.19
C LEU A 91 0.18 14.24 6.00
N ILE A 92 0.75 13.55 4.99
CA ILE A 92 0.00 13.06 3.83
C ILE A 92 -1.11 12.10 4.29
N PHE A 93 -0.82 11.15 5.17
CA PHE A 93 -1.81 10.21 5.70
C PHE A 93 -2.95 10.92 6.46
N ILE A 94 -2.65 11.99 7.21
CA ILE A 94 -3.68 12.79 7.88
C ILE A 94 -4.57 13.52 6.86
N ILE A 95 -3.97 14.12 5.83
CA ILE A 95 -4.71 14.83 4.78
C ILE A 95 -5.57 13.86 3.97
N ASP A 96 -5.02 12.71 3.57
CA ASP A 96 -5.75 11.70 2.81
C ASP A 96 -6.88 11.05 3.63
N GLY A 97 -6.72 10.95 4.95
CA GLY A 97 -7.80 10.51 5.85
C GLY A 97 -8.91 11.56 6.01
N ALA A 98 -8.58 12.85 5.98
CA ALA A 98 -9.55 13.94 6.13
C ALA A 98 -10.26 14.31 4.82
N ARG A 99 -9.62 14.08 3.67
CA ARG A 99 -10.14 14.44 2.34
C ARG A 99 -11.54 13.88 2.05
N PRO A 100 -11.84 12.57 2.25
CA PRO A 100 -13.17 12.03 1.99
C PRO A 100 -14.26 12.72 2.82
N LEU A 101 -13.97 13.06 4.08
CA LEU A 101 -14.90 13.78 4.95
C LEU A 101 -15.24 15.15 4.36
N ILE A 102 -14.23 15.91 3.94
CA ILE A 102 -14.41 17.26 3.37
C ILE A 102 -15.17 17.20 2.04
N GLU A 103 -14.84 16.23 1.19
CA GLU A 103 -15.49 16.04 -0.12
C GLU A 103 -16.98 15.70 0.07
N ASN A 104 -17.32 14.85 1.05
CA ASN A 104 -18.70 14.48 1.33
C ASN A 104 -19.55 15.68 1.81
N PHE A 105 -18.97 16.63 2.56
CA PHE A 105 -19.64 17.87 2.94
C PHE A 105 -19.72 18.90 1.81
N THR A 106 -18.64 19.05 1.03
CA THR A 106 -18.53 20.13 0.03
C THR A 106 -19.32 19.83 -1.23
N GLU A 107 -19.21 18.61 -1.75
CA GLU A 107 -19.84 18.22 -3.01
C GLU A 107 -21.31 17.78 -2.84
N SER A 108 -21.84 17.80 -1.61
CA SER A 108 -23.21 17.37 -1.29
C SER A 108 -23.57 16.00 -1.89
N ARG A 109 -22.58 15.09 -2.00
CA ARG A 109 -22.77 13.74 -2.53
C ARG A 109 -23.74 12.91 -1.69
N MET A 110 -23.92 13.29 -0.43
CA MET A 110 -24.87 12.70 0.51
C MET A 110 -25.75 13.78 1.14
N PRO A 111 -26.97 13.43 1.61
CA PRO A 111 -27.75 14.35 2.41
C PRO A 111 -26.96 14.76 3.67
N LEU A 112 -27.13 16.01 4.09
CA LEU A 112 -26.37 16.62 5.19
C LEU A 112 -26.36 15.75 6.47
N VAL A 113 -27.48 15.10 6.76
CA VAL A 113 -27.64 14.19 7.91
C VAL A 113 -26.62 13.05 7.88
N SER A 114 -26.39 12.44 6.72
CA SER A 114 -25.44 11.35 6.53
C SER A 114 -24.00 11.80 6.65
N ALA A 115 -23.66 12.97 6.11
CA ALA A 115 -22.33 13.56 6.24
C ALA A 115 -22.00 13.91 7.70
N MET A 116 -22.98 14.44 8.44
CA MET A 116 -22.84 14.68 9.89
C MET A 116 -22.67 13.38 10.67
N PHE A 117 -23.40 12.33 10.31
CA PHE A 117 -23.27 11.02 10.95
C PHE A 117 -21.91 10.37 10.67
N GLU A 118 -21.39 10.47 9.45
CA GLU A 118 -20.04 10.03 9.09
C GLU A 118 -18.96 10.78 9.89
N MET A 119 -19.08 12.10 10.02
CA MET A 119 -18.19 12.90 10.86
C MET A 119 -18.25 12.47 12.33
N LEU A 120 -19.44 12.17 12.84
CA LEU A 120 -19.64 11.69 14.21
C LEU A 120 -19.00 10.31 14.39
N LEU A 121 -19.17 9.39 13.44
CA LEU A 121 -18.52 8.08 13.46
C LEU A 121 -16.99 8.20 13.40
N PHE A 122 -16.46 9.13 12.60
CA PHE A 122 -15.03 9.41 12.53
C PHE A 122 -14.50 9.89 13.89
N LEU A 123 -15.12 10.90 14.48
CA LEU A 123 -14.74 11.43 15.79
C LEU A 123 -14.89 10.38 16.90
N TYR A 124 -15.95 9.56 16.84
CA TYR A 124 -16.17 8.46 17.76
C TYR A 124 -15.05 7.42 17.66
N THR A 125 -14.74 6.95 16.45
CA THR A 125 -13.70 5.93 16.24
C THR A 125 -12.34 6.42 16.68
N PHE A 126 -11.96 7.63 16.28
CA PHE A 126 -10.69 8.26 16.66
C PHE A 126 -10.61 8.52 18.18
N GLY A 127 -11.67 9.07 18.77
CA GLY A 127 -11.76 9.34 20.20
C GLY A 127 -11.69 8.07 21.05
N LEU A 128 -12.42 7.02 20.67
CA LEU A 128 -12.40 5.74 21.37
C LEU A 128 -11.02 5.06 21.26
N ALA A 129 -10.44 5.02 20.05
CA ALA A 129 -9.13 4.40 19.83
C ALA A 129 -8.03 5.10 20.64
N THR A 130 -8.01 6.45 20.65
CA THR A 130 -7.03 7.22 21.43
C THR A 130 -7.23 7.06 22.93
N TRP A 131 -8.49 7.06 23.40
CA TRP A 131 -8.81 6.86 24.81
C TRP A 131 -8.39 5.46 25.31
N LEU A 132 -8.72 4.40 24.55
CA LEU A 132 -8.32 3.02 24.87
C LEU A 132 -6.80 2.84 24.81
N SER A 133 -6.11 3.46 23.86
CA SER A 133 -4.65 3.40 23.74
C SER A 133 -3.95 4.07 24.93
N GLN A 134 -4.50 5.18 25.43
CA GLN A 134 -3.98 5.89 26.61
C GLN A 134 -4.21 5.12 27.92
N PHE A 135 -5.10 4.12 27.93
CA PHE A 135 -5.38 3.31 29.11
C PHE A 135 -4.12 2.61 29.63
N ARG A 136 -3.13 2.32 28.76
CA ARG A 136 -1.81 1.77 29.12
C ARG A 136 -1.07 2.56 30.20
N ARG A 137 -1.26 3.88 30.27
CA ARG A 137 -0.55 4.78 31.21
C ARG A 137 -1.31 4.98 32.52
N LYS A 138 -2.59 4.60 32.60
CA LYS A 138 -3.40 4.81 33.80
C LYS A 138 -3.07 3.75 34.87
N PRO A 139 -2.98 4.14 36.16
CA PRO A 139 -2.60 3.23 37.25
C PRO A 139 -3.74 2.35 37.79
N TRP A 140 -4.99 2.60 37.37
CA TRP A 140 -6.18 2.14 38.07
C TRP A 140 -6.76 0.79 37.59
N SER A 141 -6.08 0.05 36.70
CA SER A 141 -6.58 -1.21 36.14
C SER A 141 -5.56 -2.35 36.23
N PHE A 142 -6.05 -3.59 36.35
CA PHE A 142 -5.22 -4.80 36.29
C PHE A 142 -4.35 -4.80 35.03
N ARG A 143 -3.06 -5.15 35.19
CA ARG A 143 -2.05 -5.09 34.13
C ARG A 143 -2.49 -5.83 32.85
N PHE A 144 -3.15 -6.98 33.01
CA PHE A 144 -3.67 -7.78 31.90
C PHE A 144 -4.74 -7.02 31.10
N VAL A 145 -5.81 -6.57 31.77
CA VAL A 145 -6.93 -5.82 31.15
C VAL A 145 -6.41 -4.58 30.44
N ARG A 146 -5.52 -3.83 31.10
CA ARG A 146 -4.92 -2.62 30.55
C ARG A 146 -4.13 -2.86 29.26
N ASN A 147 -3.31 -3.91 29.24
CA ASN A 147 -2.52 -4.24 28.06
C ASN A 147 -3.39 -4.78 26.93
N PHE A 148 -4.41 -5.59 27.25
CA PHE A 148 -5.37 -6.10 26.26
C PHE A 148 -6.15 -4.96 25.59
N LEU A 149 -6.77 -4.06 26.38
CA LEU A 149 -7.52 -2.92 25.84
C LEU A 149 -6.64 -2.00 25.01
N ALA A 150 -5.40 -1.72 25.44
CA ALA A 150 -4.50 -0.84 24.72
C ALA A 150 -3.97 -1.47 23.41
N ASN A 151 -3.76 -2.79 23.37
CA ASN A 151 -3.26 -3.47 22.17
C ASN A 151 -4.36 -3.63 21.10
N PHE A 152 -5.61 -3.85 21.52
CA PHE A 152 -6.75 -4.00 20.62
C PHE A 152 -7.56 -2.70 20.46
N ALA A 153 -7.04 -1.55 20.93
CA ALA A 153 -7.77 -0.29 20.95
C ALA A 153 -8.37 0.11 19.59
N VAL A 154 -7.56 0.04 18.53
CA VAL A 154 -7.98 0.35 17.15
C VAL A 154 -9.02 -0.65 16.65
N THR A 155 -8.80 -1.95 16.89
CA THR A 155 -9.72 -3.02 16.46
C THR A 155 -11.08 -2.92 17.16
N ILE A 156 -11.07 -2.68 18.47
CA ILE A 156 -12.30 -2.50 19.27
C ILE A 156 -13.06 -1.28 18.77
N ALA A 157 -12.38 -0.14 18.56
CA ALA A 157 -13.00 1.07 18.05
C ALA A 157 -13.62 0.90 16.67
N LEU A 158 -12.94 0.16 15.78
CA LEU A 158 -13.46 -0.13 14.44
C LEU A 158 -14.70 -1.03 14.53
N ILE A 159 -14.66 -2.11 15.32
CA ILE A 159 -15.81 -3.02 15.48
C ILE A 159 -17.02 -2.27 16.06
N THR A 160 -16.83 -1.45 17.09
CA THR A 160 -17.95 -0.71 17.69
C THR A 160 -18.51 0.34 16.74
N ALA A 161 -17.66 1.10 16.05
CA ALA A 161 -18.10 2.09 15.08
C ALA A 161 -18.82 1.45 13.89
N SER A 162 -18.31 0.32 13.36
CA SER A 162 -18.98 -0.44 12.30
C SER A 162 -20.32 -1.02 12.77
N ALA A 163 -20.44 -1.47 14.02
CA ALA A 163 -21.71 -1.93 14.57
C ALA A 163 -22.73 -0.78 14.65
N PHE A 164 -22.32 0.40 15.11
CA PHE A 164 -23.18 1.60 15.07
C PHE A 164 -23.59 1.95 13.63
N ALA A 165 -22.63 1.95 12.70
CA ALA A 165 -22.92 2.23 11.29
C ALA A 165 -23.91 1.22 10.70
N ALA A 166 -23.82 -0.07 11.07
CA ALA A 166 -24.72 -1.12 10.59
C ALA A 166 -26.15 -0.95 11.12
N ILE A 167 -26.32 -0.59 12.39
CA ILE A 167 -27.65 -0.37 13.00
C ILE A 167 -28.37 0.81 12.35
N TYR A 168 -27.64 1.89 12.04
CA TYR A 168 -28.21 3.10 11.45
C TYR A 168 -28.08 3.17 9.91
N SER A 169 -27.66 2.07 9.27
CA SER A 169 -27.36 2.02 7.83
C SER A 169 -28.60 2.24 6.96
N GLU A 170 -29.76 1.69 7.37
CA GLU A 170 -30.99 1.76 6.59
C GLU A 170 -31.56 3.19 6.53
N GLU A 171 -31.26 4.02 7.54
CA GLU A 171 -31.78 5.40 7.63
C GLU A 171 -30.87 6.44 6.98
N THR A 172 -29.57 6.14 6.82
CA THR A 172 -28.55 7.16 6.51
C THR A 172 -27.82 6.96 5.18
N ASN A 173 -28.10 5.91 4.39
CA ASN A 173 -27.44 5.67 3.09
C ASN A 173 -25.90 5.81 3.14
N LEU A 174 -25.29 5.35 4.23
CA LEU A 174 -23.84 5.42 4.37
C LEU A 174 -23.15 4.54 3.34
N ARG A 175 -22.10 5.07 2.73
CA ARG A 175 -21.23 4.30 1.86
C ARG A 175 -20.34 3.38 2.70
N MET A 176 -20.81 2.17 2.95
CA MET A 176 -19.96 1.11 3.51
C MET A 176 -18.91 0.66 2.51
N LEU A 177 -17.84 0.02 3.02
CA LEU A 177 -16.82 -0.57 2.17
C LEU A 177 -17.46 -1.62 1.26
N GLN A 178 -17.55 -1.30 -0.04
CA GLN A 178 -18.03 -2.21 -1.04
C GLN A 178 -16.89 -3.15 -1.41
N VAL A 179 -17.03 -4.41 -1.03
CA VAL A 179 -16.15 -5.50 -1.46
C VAL A 179 -16.94 -6.30 -2.48
N ASP A 180 -16.45 -6.31 -3.72
CA ASP A 180 -17.03 -7.15 -4.76
C ASP A 180 -16.95 -8.62 -4.32
N ALA A 181 -18.09 -9.31 -4.34
CA ALA A 181 -18.17 -10.73 -3.93
C ALA A 181 -17.47 -11.67 -4.93
N ASP A 182 -17.30 -11.21 -6.17
CA ASP A 182 -16.64 -11.96 -7.22
C ASP A 182 -15.12 -11.80 -7.14
N PHE A 183 -14.43 -12.91 -6.85
CA PHE A 183 -12.98 -13.01 -6.95
C PHE A 183 -12.56 -13.08 -8.44
N SER A 184 -12.74 -11.98 -9.16
CA SER A 184 -12.36 -11.86 -10.56
C SER A 184 -11.65 -10.55 -10.85
N PRO A 185 -10.73 -10.50 -11.83
CA PRO A 185 -10.11 -9.26 -12.24
C PRO A 185 -11.16 -8.23 -12.67
N ASN A 186 -11.04 -7.00 -12.17
CA ASN A 186 -12.01 -5.93 -12.43
C ASN A 186 -11.97 -5.41 -13.89
N LEU A 187 -10.98 -5.84 -14.68
CA LEU A 187 -10.84 -5.42 -16.07
C LEU A 187 -11.62 -6.38 -16.98
N VAL A 188 -12.65 -5.84 -17.63
CA VAL A 188 -13.45 -6.52 -18.65
C VAL A 188 -12.81 -6.23 -20.01
N LEU A 189 -12.54 -7.27 -20.81
CA LEU A 189 -12.00 -7.12 -22.16
C LEU A 189 -13.05 -6.53 -23.11
N SER A 190 -12.61 -6.08 -24.30
CA SER A 190 -13.51 -5.56 -25.34
C SER A 190 -14.62 -6.55 -25.77
N ASP A 191 -14.42 -7.84 -25.53
CA ASP A 191 -15.38 -8.93 -25.79
C ASP A 191 -16.38 -9.18 -24.64
N GLY A 192 -16.34 -8.40 -23.56
CA GLY A 192 -17.24 -8.55 -22.41
C GLY A 192 -16.86 -9.69 -21.44
N SER A 193 -15.78 -10.41 -21.72
CA SER A 193 -15.24 -11.46 -20.83
C SER A 193 -14.32 -10.89 -19.76
N LYS A 194 -14.33 -11.52 -18.58
CA LYS A 194 -13.41 -11.18 -17.47
C LYS A 194 -11.99 -11.58 -17.87
N ARG A 195 -11.02 -10.69 -17.61
CA ARG A 195 -9.61 -10.92 -17.94
C ARG A 195 -9.07 -12.24 -17.34
N PRO A 196 -8.24 -13.02 -18.07
CA PRO A 196 -7.52 -14.14 -17.50
C PRO A 196 -6.47 -13.66 -16.47
N TRP A 197 -6.32 -14.41 -15.38
CA TRP A 197 -5.38 -14.06 -14.30
C TRP A 197 -3.93 -13.93 -14.79
N ILE A 198 -3.52 -14.74 -15.76
CA ILE A 198 -2.17 -14.70 -16.32
C ILE A 198 -2.16 -13.75 -17.52
N VAL A 199 -1.28 -12.73 -17.48
CA VAL A 199 -1.05 -11.83 -18.63
C VAL A 199 -0.23 -12.55 -19.68
N ASN A 200 -0.73 -12.58 -20.91
CA ASN A 200 0.06 -13.05 -22.04
C ASN A 200 1.08 -11.96 -22.45
N PRO A 201 2.40 -12.23 -22.40
CA PRO A 201 3.41 -11.25 -22.78
C PRO A 201 3.39 -10.83 -24.25
N ALA A 202 2.78 -11.64 -25.12
CA ALA A 202 2.76 -11.41 -26.57
C ALA A 202 1.56 -10.56 -27.07
N GLY A 203 0.61 -10.22 -26.19
CA GLY A 203 -0.65 -9.58 -26.57
C GLY A 203 -1.86 -10.35 -26.07
N ILE A 204 -2.91 -9.64 -25.63
CA ILE A 204 -4.21 -10.25 -25.32
C ILE A 204 -5.16 -10.00 -26.50
N ASP A 205 -5.36 -8.74 -26.87
CA ASP A 205 -6.28 -8.35 -27.97
C ASP A 205 -5.53 -8.04 -29.28
N ARG A 206 -4.29 -7.55 -29.18
CA ARG A 206 -3.44 -7.19 -30.32
C ARG A 206 -2.01 -7.69 -30.11
N PRO A 207 -1.27 -8.05 -31.19
CA PRO A 207 0.13 -8.43 -31.06
C PRO A 207 0.93 -7.24 -30.53
N PHE A 208 1.66 -7.46 -29.44
CA PHE A 208 2.39 -6.39 -28.77
C PHE A 208 3.65 -6.00 -29.58
N PRO A 209 3.84 -4.71 -29.91
CA PRO A 209 4.98 -4.29 -30.71
C PRO A 209 6.30 -4.49 -29.95
N ALA A 210 7.32 -5.03 -30.63
CA ALA A 210 8.64 -5.26 -30.03
C ALA A 210 9.31 -3.96 -29.51
N TRP A 211 9.05 -2.81 -30.15
CA TRP A 211 9.53 -1.52 -29.67
C TRP A 211 8.88 -1.09 -28.36
N GLY A 212 7.64 -1.54 -28.08
CA GLY A 212 6.93 -1.29 -26.84
C GLY A 212 7.63 -1.94 -25.64
N ILE A 213 8.33 -3.07 -25.86
CA ILE A 213 9.12 -3.76 -24.83
C ILE A 213 10.32 -2.89 -24.43
N ALA A 214 11.00 -2.28 -25.41
CA ALA A 214 12.11 -1.37 -25.15
C ALA A 214 11.63 -0.06 -24.52
N TYR A 215 10.49 0.47 -24.96
CA TYR A 215 9.91 1.70 -24.41
C TYR A 215 9.51 1.54 -22.94
N ALA A 216 9.09 0.34 -22.52
CA ALA A 216 8.76 0.01 -21.13
C ALA A 216 9.93 0.18 -20.14
N ILE A 217 11.19 0.24 -20.61
CA ILE A 217 12.36 0.49 -19.77
C ILE A 217 12.27 1.85 -19.07
N LEU A 218 11.80 2.87 -19.78
CA LEU A 218 11.74 4.24 -19.26
C LEU A 218 10.86 4.35 -18.00
N PRO A 219 9.57 3.90 -18.03
CA PRO A 219 8.76 3.89 -16.82
C PRO A 219 9.22 2.87 -15.79
N ALA A 220 9.87 1.77 -16.21
CA ALA A 220 10.39 0.78 -15.27
C ALA A 220 11.50 1.34 -14.38
N ILE A 221 12.37 2.21 -14.90
CA ILE A 221 13.38 2.91 -14.10
C ILE A 221 12.70 3.78 -13.02
N GLY A 222 11.63 4.49 -13.38
CA GLY A 222 10.84 5.26 -12.42
C GLY A 222 10.32 4.39 -11.28
N PHE A 223 9.61 3.30 -11.60
CA PHE A 223 9.13 2.36 -10.58
C PHE A 223 10.25 1.73 -9.73
N ALA A 224 11.40 1.41 -10.34
CA ALA A 224 12.54 0.85 -9.61
C ALA A 224 13.13 1.86 -8.62
N VAL A 225 13.26 3.14 -9.00
CA VAL A 225 13.75 4.21 -8.13
C VAL A 225 12.76 4.50 -7.00
N LEU A 226 11.47 4.69 -7.31
CA LEU A 226 10.44 4.86 -6.28
C LEU A 226 10.42 3.67 -5.32
N GLY A 227 10.53 2.46 -5.86
CA GLY A 227 10.57 1.24 -5.06
C GLY A 227 11.78 1.19 -4.16
N TYR A 228 12.96 1.49 -4.67
CA TYR A 228 14.19 1.54 -3.91
C TYR A 228 14.09 2.54 -2.75
N LEU A 229 13.58 3.74 -3.01
CA LEU A 229 13.43 4.78 -1.99
C LEU A 229 12.46 4.35 -0.88
N ASP A 230 11.25 3.93 -1.23
CA ASP A 230 10.24 3.53 -0.24
C ASP A 230 10.74 2.34 0.60
N GLN A 231 11.27 1.28 -0.03
CA GLN A 231 11.71 0.08 0.68
C GLN A 231 12.83 0.38 1.68
N ASN A 232 13.87 1.07 1.24
CA ASN A 232 15.02 1.31 2.10
C ASN A 232 14.71 2.33 3.18
N LEU A 233 13.95 3.37 2.88
CA LEU A 233 13.60 4.39 3.85
C LEU A 233 12.65 3.86 4.91
N THR A 234 11.65 3.04 4.54
CA THR A 234 10.84 2.32 5.53
C THR A 234 11.72 1.40 6.39
N SER A 235 12.64 0.66 5.77
CA SER A 235 13.51 -0.27 6.51
C SER A 235 14.43 0.45 7.49
N VAL A 236 14.95 1.63 7.14
CA VAL A 236 15.77 2.45 8.05
C VAL A 236 14.96 2.97 9.22
N ILE A 237 13.75 3.48 8.97
CA ILE A 237 12.89 4.01 10.04
C ILE A 237 12.47 2.90 11.02
N VAL A 238 12.17 1.70 10.52
CA VAL A 238 11.86 0.53 11.37
C VAL A 238 13.10 0.10 12.17
N ASN A 239 14.28 0.12 11.55
CA ASN A 239 15.54 -0.30 12.17
C ASN A 239 16.23 0.80 13.01
N ARG A 240 15.50 1.86 13.37
CA ARG A 240 16.03 2.91 14.23
C ARG A 240 16.55 2.32 15.55
N PRO A 241 17.75 2.72 16.03
CA PRO A 241 18.30 2.22 17.30
C PRO A 241 17.37 2.42 18.50
N ALA A 242 16.52 3.46 18.47
CA ALA A 242 15.51 3.74 19.48
C ALA A 242 14.46 2.63 19.65
N ASN A 243 14.23 1.81 18.62
CA ASN A 243 13.29 0.70 18.66
C ASN A 243 13.88 -0.56 19.34
N GLY A 244 15.19 -0.58 19.61
CA GLY A 244 15.82 -1.65 20.40
C GLY A 244 15.74 -3.06 19.78
N LEU A 245 15.77 -3.16 18.45
CA LEU A 245 15.72 -4.44 17.75
C LEU A 245 17.00 -5.26 18.00
N SER A 246 16.83 -6.55 18.28
CA SER A 246 17.94 -7.46 18.62
C SER A 246 18.65 -8.07 17.41
N LYS A 247 18.01 -8.04 16.23
CA LYS A 247 18.55 -8.60 14.98
C LYS A 247 19.04 -7.50 14.05
N PRO A 248 20.13 -7.73 13.28
CA PRO A 248 20.61 -6.78 12.30
C PRO A 248 19.64 -6.64 11.11
N PRO A 249 19.63 -5.49 10.44
CA PRO A 249 18.75 -5.23 9.30
C PRO A 249 19.17 -6.01 8.04
N GLY A 250 18.19 -6.38 7.22
CA GLY A 250 18.36 -7.20 6.01
C GLY A 250 18.16 -6.47 4.68
N TYR A 251 18.66 -5.24 4.51
CA TYR A 251 18.35 -4.37 3.36
C TYR A 251 18.52 -5.02 1.98
N HIS A 252 19.63 -5.72 1.74
CA HIS A 252 19.91 -6.38 0.46
C HIS A 252 18.95 -7.53 0.18
N LEU A 253 18.66 -8.32 1.22
CA LEU A 253 17.76 -9.47 1.11
C LEU A 253 16.33 -9.00 0.85
N ASP A 254 15.89 -7.95 1.54
CA ASP A 254 14.55 -7.37 1.37
C ASP A 254 14.34 -6.86 -0.07
N LEU A 255 15.34 -6.14 -0.61
CA LEU A 255 15.31 -5.64 -1.99
C LEU A 255 15.37 -6.78 -3.01
N PHE A 256 16.21 -7.79 -2.76
CA PHE A 256 16.34 -8.96 -3.63
C PHE A 256 15.06 -9.79 -3.65
N VAL A 257 14.46 -10.10 -2.50
CA VAL A 257 13.20 -10.85 -2.39
C VAL A 257 12.08 -10.11 -3.11
N ARG A 258 11.98 -8.79 -2.93
CA ARG A 258 11.01 -7.99 -3.66
C ARG A 258 11.25 -8.06 -5.17
N GLY A 259 12.49 -7.85 -5.60
CA GLY A 259 12.88 -7.86 -7.02
C GLY A 259 12.66 -9.21 -7.70
N ALA A 260 13.09 -10.30 -7.06
CA ALA A 260 13.14 -11.63 -7.64
C ALA A 260 11.84 -12.44 -7.47
N LEU A 261 11.06 -12.18 -6.41
CA LEU A 261 9.86 -12.98 -6.11
C LEU A 261 8.58 -12.14 -6.21
N THR A 262 8.51 -11.02 -5.50
CA THR A 262 7.25 -10.26 -5.41
C THR A 262 6.88 -9.58 -6.72
N LEU A 263 7.81 -8.84 -7.35
CA LEU A 263 7.51 -8.08 -8.58
C LEU A 263 7.17 -9.00 -9.77
N PRO A 264 7.88 -10.12 -10.04
CA PRO A 264 7.53 -11.02 -11.14
C PRO A 264 6.17 -11.69 -10.94
N VAL A 265 5.84 -12.10 -9.70
CA VAL A 265 4.53 -12.69 -9.41
C VAL A 265 3.42 -11.67 -9.63
N CYS A 266 3.61 -10.43 -9.20
CA CYS A 266 2.66 -9.35 -9.48
C CYS A 266 2.59 -9.03 -10.98
N ALA A 267 3.70 -9.08 -11.72
CA ALA A 267 3.75 -8.86 -13.16
C ALA A 267 2.92 -9.91 -13.92
N VAL A 268 3.20 -11.20 -13.68
CA VAL A 268 2.50 -12.32 -14.35
C VAL A 268 1.01 -12.29 -14.07
N LEU A 269 0.61 -11.95 -12.85
CA LEU A 269 -0.80 -11.83 -12.47
C LEU A 269 -1.42 -10.48 -12.89
N GLY A 270 -0.63 -9.54 -13.42
CA GLY A 270 -1.03 -8.15 -13.71
C GLY A 270 -1.70 -7.49 -12.51
N LEU A 271 -1.12 -7.70 -11.33
CA LEU A 271 -1.50 -7.12 -10.06
C LEU A 271 -0.71 -5.82 -9.82
N PRO A 272 -1.29 -4.86 -9.10
CA PRO A 272 -0.59 -3.63 -8.76
C PRO A 272 0.66 -3.92 -7.94
N LEU A 273 1.74 -3.18 -8.21
CA LEU A 273 3.01 -3.32 -7.50
C LEU A 273 2.86 -2.99 -6.02
N SER A 274 3.48 -3.82 -5.18
CA SER A 274 3.52 -3.67 -3.73
C SER A 274 4.91 -3.21 -3.27
N VAL A 275 4.93 -2.36 -2.25
CA VAL A 275 6.13 -1.81 -1.63
C VAL A 275 5.95 -1.66 -0.13
N ALA A 276 7.05 -1.62 0.64
CA ALA A 276 7.00 -1.35 2.06
C ALA A 276 6.19 -0.08 2.36
N SER A 277 5.16 -0.23 3.17
CA SER A 277 4.31 0.89 3.61
C SER A 277 4.84 1.41 4.94
N THR A 278 5.32 2.65 4.96
CA THR A 278 6.01 3.23 6.13
C THR A 278 5.12 3.30 7.38
N VAL A 279 3.91 3.85 7.29
CA VAL A 279 3.04 4.02 8.48
C VAL A 279 2.61 2.69 9.10
N PRO A 280 2.06 1.72 8.34
CA PRO A 280 1.73 0.40 8.87
C PRO A 280 2.93 -0.31 9.52
N SER A 281 4.10 -0.22 8.89
CA SER A 281 5.33 -0.88 9.39
C SER A 281 5.84 -0.28 10.70
N ILE A 282 5.58 1.00 10.98
CA ILE A 282 5.96 1.66 12.25
C ILE A 282 4.95 1.36 13.35
N THR A 283 3.66 1.23 13.00
CA THR A 283 2.59 0.96 13.98
C THR A 283 2.55 -0.48 14.45
N HIS A 284 3.14 -1.41 13.68
CA HIS A 284 3.21 -2.84 13.98
C HIS A 284 4.36 -3.14 14.95
#